data_AF-A0A151R4E5-F1
#
_entry.id   AF-A0A151R4E5-F1
#
_cell.length_a   1.000
_cell.length_b   1.000
_cell.length_c   1.000
_cell.angle_alpha   90.00
_cell.angle_beta   90.00
_cell.angle_gamma   90.00
#
_symmetry.space_group_name_H-M   'P 1'
#
loop_
_entity.id
_entity.type
_entity.pdbx_description
1 polymer ?
#
loop_
_entity_poly.entity_id
_entity_poly.type
_entity_poly.pdbx_seq_one_letter_code
_entity_poly.pdbx_strand_id
1 'polypeptide(L)'
;MIGLAKMQDRLYVLRIPSYQKLQLKSTKPPPHVISTVNFTTSDLETLWHFRLGHASNKCIDVIKSKFPFVKKDKSYVCDVCHYAKQRRLIFPISTSKSEKCFNLIHVDLWGPYSTPSVHAHKLCYFCSNSV
;
A
#
# COMPACT_ATOMS: atom_id res chain seq x y z
N MET A 1 -6.16 -6.77 2.74
CA MET A 1 -5.78 -8.18 2.92
C MET A 1 -4.36 -8.36 2.42
N ILE A 2 -3.42 -8.69 3.31
CA ILE A 2 -2.00 -8.81 3.02
C ILE A 2 -1.72 -10.24 2.57
N GLY A 3 -1.47 -10.44 1.27
CA GLY A 3 -0.65 -11.51 0.67
C GLY A 3 -1.00 -12.98 0.89
N LEU A 4 -0.78 -13.81 -0.13
CA LEU A 4 -0.89 -15.28 -0.11
C LEU A 4 0.18 -15.99 0.75
N ALA A 5 0.89 -15.24 1.61
CA ALA A 5 1.97 -15.74 2.45
C ALA A 5 1.41 -16.21 3.79
N LYS A 6 1.71 -17.44 4.20
CA LYS A 6 1.38 -17.97 5.53
C LYS A 6 2.65 -18.04 6.38
N MET A 7 2.58 -17.55 7.62
CA MET A 7 3.69 -17.71 8.57
C MET A 7 3.73 -19.16 9.07
N GLN A 8 4.90 -19.79 8.99
CA GLN A 8 5.20 -21.11 9.54
C GLN A 8 6.61 -21.07 10.14
N ASP A 9 6.73 -21.37 11.44
CA ASP A 9 8.01 -21.36 12.16
C ASP A 9 8.82 -20.05 12.00
N ARG A 10 8.10 -18.91 12.06
CA ARG A 10 8.64 -17.54 11.86
C ARG A 10 9.12 -17.24 10.43
N LEU A 11 8.95 -18.15 9.49
CA LEU A 11 9.20 -17.94 8.06
C LEU A 11 7.87 -17.69 7.33
N TYR A 12 7.81 -16.68 6.46
CA TYR A 12 6.64 -16.46 5.61
C TYR A 12 6.75 -17.34 4.35
N VAL A 13 5.89 -18.35 4.24
CA VAL A 13 5.84 -19.30 3.14
C VAL A 13 4.81 -18.84 2.10
N LEU A 14 5.28 -18.54 0.88
CA LEU A 14 4.43 -18.15 -0.23
C LEU A 14 3.89 -19.41 -0.93
N ARG A 15 2.60 -19.70 -0.76
CA ARG A 15 1.98 -20.84 -1.43
C ARG A 15 1.53 -20.39 -2.82
N ILE A 16 2.38 -20.59 -3.82
CA ILE A 16 2.02 -20.30 -5.22
C ILE A 16 1.18 -21.48 -5.72
N PRO A 17 -0.14 -21.31 -5.96
CA PRO A 17 -0.88 -22.33 -6.69
C PRO A 17 -0.30 -22.38 -8.11
N SER A 18 -0.02 -23.58 -8.60
CA SER A 18 0.44 -23.85 -9.97
C SER A 18 -0.21 -22.91 -10.98
N TYR A 19 0.61 -22.19 -11.75
CA TYR A 19 0.26 -21.12 -12.68
C TYR A 19 -0.87 -21.54 -13.63
N GLN A 20 -2.12 -21.30 -13.24
CA GLN A 20 -3.25 -21.36 -14.16
C GLN A 20 -3.42 -19.97 -14.77
N LYS A 21 -3.25 -19.92 -16.09
CA LYS A 21 -3.40 -18.76 -16.96
C LYS A 21 -4.75 -18.06 -16.69
N LEU A 22 -4.71 -16.90 -16.01
CA LEU A 22 -5.88 -16.06 -15.81
C LEU A 22 -6.31 -15.45 -17.15
N GLN A 23 -7.29 -16.06 -17.80
CA GLN A 23 -8.02 -15.45 -18.92
C GLN A 23 -9.00 -14.42 -18.34
N LEU A 24 -8.70 -13.13 -18.53
CA LEU A 24 -9.65 -12.04 -18.29
C LEU A 24 -10.87 -12.22 -19.22
N LYS A 25 -11.98 -12.73 -18.68
CA LYS A 25 -13.26 -12.69 -19.37
C LYS A 25 -13.79 -11.26 -19.33
N SER A 26 -13.83 -10.62 -20.50
CA SER A 26 -14.48 -9.32 -20.70
C SER A 26 -15.98 -9.46 -20.42
N THR A 27 -16.44 -8.97 -19.28
CA THR A 27 -17.86 -8.79 -18.98
C THR A 27 -18.28 -7.38 -19.37
N LYS A 28 -19.31 -7.28 -20.22
CA LYS A 28 -19.92 -6.01 -20.65
C LYS A 28 -20.24 -5.11 -19.44
N PRO A 29 -20.02 -3.78 -19.53
CA PRO A 29 -20.35 -2.88 -18.43
C PRO A 29 -21.86 -2.87 -18.17
N PRO A 30 -22.31 -2.86 -16.90
CA PRO A 30 -23.72 -2.72 -16.58
C PRO A 30 -24.24 -1.33 -17.01
N PRO A 31 -25.52 -1.20 -17.36
CA PRO A 31 -26.12 0.09 -17.70
C PRO A 31 -25.98 1.07 -16.53
N HIS A 32 -25.60 2.31 -16.86
CA HIS A 32 -25.36 3.38 -15.91
C HIS A 32 -26.59 3.65 -15.05
N VAL A 33 -26.57 3.14 -13.81
CA VAL A 33 -27.52 3.54 -12.76
C VAL A 33 -27.11 4.94 -12.32
N ILE A 34 -27.82 5.96 -12.79
CA ILE A 34 -27.67 7.33 -12.28
C ILE A 34 -28.21 7.32 -10.85
N SER A 35 -27.30 7.16 -9.90
CA SER A 35 -27.62 7.23 -8.47
C SER A 35 -27.77 8.69 -8.10
N THR A 36 -28.99 9.14 -7.81
CA THR A 36 -29.25 10.48 -7.27
C THR A 36 -28.67 10.52 -5.85
N VAL A 37 -27.53 11.20 -5.68
CA VAL A 37 -26.88 11.33 -4.37
C VAL A 37 -27.57 12.46 -3.61
N ASN A 38 -28.33 12.12 -2.58
CA ASN A 38 -28.87 13.09 -1.64
C ASN A 38 -27.73 13.58 -0.73
N PHE A 39 -27.15 14.73 -1.08
CA PHE A 39 -26.10 15.35 -0.27
C PHE A 39 -26.67 15.86 1.05
N THR A 40 -26.13 15.38 2.16
CA THR A 40 -26.38 15.92 3.49
C THR A 40 -25.60 17.22 3.70
N THR A 41 -25.99 18.03 4.68
CA THR A 41 -25.29 19.29 4.98
C THR A 41 -23.81 19.08 5.34
N SER A 42 -23.46 17.96 6.00
CA SER A 42 -22.08 17.55 6.28
C SER A 42 -21.29 17.23 5.01
N ASP A 43 -21.93 16.67 3.97
CA ASP A 43 -21.26 16.39 2.70
C ASP A 43 -20.82 17.66 1.98
N LEU A 44 -21.57 18.76 2.13
CA LEU A 44 -21.20 20.07 1.57
C LEU A 44 -19.98 20.68 2.28
N GLU A 45 -19.79 20.40 3.56
CA GLU A 45 -18.67 20.92 4.34
C GLU A 45 -17.37 20.14 4.11
N THR A 46 -17.46 18.90 3.62
CA THR A 46 -16.32 18.05 3.26
C THR A 46 -16.01 18.08 1.76
N LEU A 47 -16.93 18.60 0.95
CA LEU A 47 -16.81 18.68 -0.50
C LEU A 47 -15.55 19.41 -0.98
N TRP A 48 -15.16 20.52 -0.33
CA TRP A 48 -13.94 21.25 -0.69
C TRP A 48 -12.67 20.47 -0.34
N HIS A 49 -12.69 19.67 0.72
CA HIS A 49 -11.58 18.77 1.06
C HIS A 49 -11.36 17.74 -0.07
N PHE A 50 -12.42 17.16 -0.62
CA PHE A 50 -12.31 16.22 -1.75
C PHE A 50 -11.92 16.90 -3.07
N ARG A 51 -12.57 18.02 -3.44
CA ARG A 51 -12.28 18.75 -4.69
C ARG A 51 -10.84 19.22 -4.80
N LEU A 52 -10.19 19.51 -3.68
CA LEU A 52 -8.81 19.98 -3.61
C LEU A 52 -7.81 18.84 -3.39
N GLY A 53 -8.21 17.59 -3.60
CA GLY A 53 -7.31 16.44 -3.48
C GLY A 53 -6.89 16.17 -2.05
N HIS A 54 -7.86 16.13 -1.12
CA HIS A 54 -7.64 15.86 0.29
C HIS A 54 -6.77 16.90 1.01
N ALA A 55 -6.96 18.17 0.66
CA ALA A 55 -6.24 19.29 1.28
C ALA A 55 -6.38 19.27 2.81
N SER A 56 -5.29 19.63 3.50
CA SER A 56 -5.26 19.62 4.96
C SER A 56 -6.23 20.64 5.56
N ASN A 57 -6.69 20.38 6.78
CA ASN A 57 -7.55 21.29 7.53
C ASN A 57 -7.00 22.73 7.62
N LYS A 58 -5.69 22.89 7.76
CA LYS A 58 -5.03 24.21 7.77
C LYS A 58 -5.09 24.90 6.41
N CYS A 59 -4.95 24.14 5.32
CA CYS A 59 -5.07 24.66 3.96
C CYS A 59 -6.49 25.15 3.69
N ILE A 60 -7.51 24.38 4.09
CA ILE A 60 -8.91 24.80 3.99
C ILE A 60 -9.19 26.06 4.80
N ASP A 61 -8.59 26.23 5.99
CA ASP A 61 -8.74 27.46 6.78
C ASP A 61 -8.20 28.71 6.05
N VAL A 62 -7.07 28.58 5.35
CA VAL A 62 -6.49 29.66 4.53
C VAL A 62 -7.36 29.97 3.32
N ILE A 63 -7.96 28.95 2.71
CA ILE A 63 -8.86 29.15 1.56
C ILE A 63 -10.14 29.83 2.03
N LYS A 64 -10.69 29.42 3.18
CA LYS A 64 -11.89 30.01 3.78
C LYS A 64 -11.73 31.50 4.10
N SER A 65 -10.53 31.95 4.47
CA SER A 65 -10.28 33.37 4.73
C SER A 65 -10.39 34.23 3.46
N LYS A 66 -10.13 33.66 2.27
CA LYS A 66 -10.30 34.33 0.98
C LYS A 66 -11.67 34.08 0.34
N PHE A 67 -12.28 32.94 0.64
CA PHE A 67 -13.53 32.48 0.02
C PHE A 67 -14.53 32.04 1.09
N PRO A 68 -15.38 32.95 1.59
CA PRO A 68 -16.30 32.68 2.71
C PRO A 68 -17.34 31.57 2.46
N PHE A 69 -17.61 31.24 1.20
CA PHE A 69 -18.50 30.14 0.81
C PHE A 69 -17.88 28.75 1.03
N VAL A 70 -16.56 28.67 1.28
CA VAL A 70 -15.89 27.41 1.60
C VAL A 70 -16.23 27.02 3.04
N LYS A 71 -17.04 25.97 3.15
CA LYS A 71 -17.36 25.33 4.42
C LYS A 71 -16.30 24.29 4.77
N LYS A 72 -16.18 24.03 6.06
CA LYS A 72 -15.25 23.06 6.63
C LYS A 72 -15.91 22.43 7.84
N ASP A 73 -16.07 21.12 7.79
CA ASP A 73 -16.47 20.34 8.94
C ASP A 73 -15.22 20.04 9.79
N LYS A 74 -15.24 20.48 11.05
CA LYS A 74 -14.14 20.20 12.00
C LYS A 74 -14.21 18.81 12.59
N SER A 75 -15.39 18.20 12.60
CA SER A 75 -15.66 16.87 13.15
C SER A 75 -15.41 15.75 12.15
N TYR A 76 -15.38 16.09 10.85
CA TYR A 76 -15.15 15.12 9.80
C TYR A 76 -13.74 14.53 9.82
N VAL A 77 -13.68 13.19 9.79
CA VAL A 77 -12.45 12.40 9.66
C VAL A 77 -12.49 11.69 8.33
N CYS A 78 -11.53 11.97 7.45
CA CYS A 78 -11.42 11.31 6.16
C CYS A 78 -10.60 10.03 6.25
N ASP A 79 -11.22 8.89 5.98
CA ASP A 79 -10.55 7.58 5.95
C ASP A 79 -9.38 7.54 4.98
N VAL A 80 -9.54 8.09 3.77
CA VAL A 80 -8.48 8.14 2.75
C VAL A 80 -7.25 8.89 3.28
N CYS A 81 -7.45 10.03 3.94
CA CYS A 81 -6.36 10.76 4.58
C CYS A 81 -5.75 9.99 5.73
N HIS A 82 -6.55 9.30 6.53
CA HIS A 82 -6.09 8.52 7.66
C HIS A 82 -5.15 7.41 7.20
N TYR A 83 -5.56 6.64 6.19
CA TYR A 83 -4.71 5.58 5.62
C TYR A 83 -3.49 6.14 4.88
N ALA A 84 -3.63 7.24 4.13
CA ALA A 84 -2.51 7.85 3.40
C ALA A 84 -1.46 8.48 4.34
N LYS A 85 -1.87 8.97 5.51
CA LYS A 85 -0.98 9.57 6.53
C LYS A 85 -0.53 8.57 7.59
N GLN A 86 -1.03 7.34 7.56
CA GLN A 86 -0.62 6.31 8.50
C GLN A 86 0.88 6.05 8.32
N ARG A 87 1.66 6.40 9.33
CA ARG A 87 3.08 6.04 9.37
C ARG A 87 3.19 4.55 9.66
N ARG A 88 4.14 3.89 9.02
CA ARG A 88 4.52 2.52 9.37
C ARG A 88 4.90 2.51 10.85
N LEU A 89 4.28 1.62 11.63
CA LEU A 89 4.67 1.39 13.02
C LEU A 89 6.15 0.96 13.07
N ILE A 90 6.80 1.30 14.18
CA ILE A 90 8.18 0.87 14.42
C ILE A 90 8.21 -0.65 14.42
N PHE A 91 9.19 -1.24 13.72
CA PHE A 91 9.38 -2.67 13.76
C PHE A 91 9.84 -3.11 15.15
N PRO A 92 9.37 -4.27 15.65
CA PRO A 92 9.93 -4.84 16.86
C PRO A 92 11.43 -5.10 16.66
N ILE A 93 12.19 -4.99 17.75
CA ILE A 93 13.61 -5.32 17.75
C ILE A 93 13.73 -6.82 17.43
N SER A 94 14.53 -7.14 16.41
CA SER A 94 14.84 -8.54 16.10
C SER A 94 15.76 -9.11 17.18
N THR A 95 15.35 -10.24 17.77
CA THR A 95 16.19 -11.03 18.69
C THR A 95 16.85 -12.21 17.97
N SER A 96 16.68 -12.35 16.66
CA SER A 96 17.27 -13.42 15.88
C SER A 96 18.77 -13.20 15.76
N LYS A 97 19.55 -14.09 16.36
CA LYS A 97 21.03 -14.09 16.31
C LYS A 97 21.53 -15.49 16.00
N SER A 98 22.68 -15.58 15.36
CA SER A 98 23.29 -16.87 15.03
C SER A 98 24.30 -17.25 16.09
N GLU A 99 24.15 -18.43 16.71
CA GLU A 99 25.12 -18.90 17.71
C GLU A 99 26.40 -19.48 17.09
N LYS A 100 26.32 -19.96 15.85
CA LYS A 100 27.42 -20.58 15.10
C LYS A 100 27.39 -20.13 13.64
N CYS A 101 28.53 -20.22 12.96
CA CYS A 101 28.58 -20.00 11.51
C CYS A 101 27.58 -20.91 10.79
N PHE A 102 26.90 -20.38 9.77
CA PHE A 102 25.93 -21.09 8.92
C PHE A 102 24.64 -21.58 9.61
N ASN A 103 24.37 -21.19 10.85
CA ASN A 103 23.08 -21.49 11.50
C ASN A 103 21.93 -20.65 10.89
N LEU A 104 22.24 -19.47 10.38
CA LEU A 104 21.31 -18.59 9.67
C LEU A 104 22.00 -17.93 8.47
N ILE A 105 21.57 -18.30 7.26
CA ILE A 105 22.03 -17.71 6.01
C ILE A 105 20.93 -16.80 5.48
N HIS A 106 21.25 -15.53 5.29
CA HIS A 106 20.37 -14.60 4.59
C HIS A 106 20.68 -14.68 3.09
N VAL A 107 19.66 -15.00 2.29
CA VAL A 107 19.78 -15.06 0.82
C VAL A 107 18.82 -14.04 0.24
N ASP A 108 19.34 -13.10 -0.54
CA ASP A 108 18.55 -12.12 -1.26
C ASP A 108 18.75 -12.25 -2.77
N LEU A 109 17.73 -11.87 -3.53
CA LEU A 109 17.76 -11.82 -4.99
C LEU A 109 18.13 -10.41 -5.44
N TRP A 110 19.28 -10.28 -6.08
CA TRP A 110 19.62 -9.05 -6.77
C TRP A 110 19.05 -9.08 -8.18
N GLY A 111 18.37 -7.98 -8.55
CA GLY A 111 17.50 -7.86 -9.72
C GLY A 111 18.15 -8.15 -11.07
N PRO A 112 17.36 -8.12 -12.16
CA PRO A 112 17.81 -8.54 -13.48
C PRO A 112 18.90 -7.59 -13.99
N TYR A 113 20.12 -8.08 -14.05
CA TYR A 113 21.25 -7.38 -14.66
C TYR A 113 21.01 -7.18 -16.15
N SER A 114 21.46 -6.02 -16.65
CA SER A 114 21.43 -5.70 -18.07
C SER A 114 22.25 -6.72 -18.89
N THR A 115 23.43 -7.07 -18.36
CA THR A 115 24.31 -8.09 -18.93
C THR A 115 24.01 -9.46 -18.32
N PRO A 116 23.60 -10.46 -19.12
CA PRO A 116 23.41 -11.80 -18.63
C PRO A 116 24.74 -12.45 -18.25
N SER A 117 24.68 -13.41 -17.32
CA SER A 117 25.79 -14.30 -17.01
C SER A 117 26.11 -15.24 -18.20
N VAL A 118 27.22 -15.97 -18.10
CA VAL A 118 27.66 -16.98 -19.09
C VAL A 118 26.56 -17.99 -19.42
N HIS A 119 25.66 -18.28 -18.46
CA HIS A 119 24.53 -19.20 -18.62
C HIS A 119 23.20 -18.48 -18.91
N ALA A 120 23.25 -17.25 -19.42
CA ALA A 120 22.09 -16.42 -19.75
C ALA A 120 21.19 -16.01 -18.57
N HIS A 121 21.57 -16.27 -17.33
CA HIS A 121 20.83 -15.80 -16.15
C HIS A 121 21.10 -14.32 -15.89
N LYS A 122 20.04 -13.56 -15.56
CA LYS A 122 20.13 -12.14 -15.20
C LYS A 122 20.01 -11.87 -13.70
N LEU A 123 19.62 -12.87 -12.92
CA LEU A 123 19.44 -12.75 -11.48
C LEU A 123 20.66 -13.33 -10.76
N CYS A 124 21.07 -12.67 -9.69
CA CYS A 124 22.16 -13.10 -8.83
C CYS A 124 21.64 -13.33 -7.41
N TYR A 125 22.13 -14.37 -6.75
CA TYR A 125 21.89 -14.57 -5.32
C TYR A 125 23.00 -13.89 -4.53
N PHE A 126 22.62 -13.11 -3.52
CA PHE A 126 23.55 -12.58 -2.52
C PHE A 126 23.33 -13.33 -1.22
N CYS A 127 24.38 -14.02 -0.73
CA CYS A 127 24.33 -14.80 0.50
C CYS A 127 25.25 -14.18 1.55
N SER A 128 24.72 -13.91 2.75
CA SER A 128 25.52 -13.49 3.89
C SER A 128 25.21 -14.36 5.12
N ASN A 129 26.24 -14.61 5.92
CA ASN A 129 26.04 -15.19 7.26
C ASN A 129 25.42 -14.11 8.14
N SER A 130 24.29 -14.41 8.77
CA SER A 130 23.72 -13.55 9.81
C SER A 130 24.53 -13.74 11.09
N VAL A 131 25.04 -12.65 11.66
CA VAL A 131 25.72 -12.63 12.97
C VAL A 131 24.69 -12.28 14.04
#